data_AF-A0A2V8LQS1-F1
#
_entry.id   AF-A0A2V8LQS1-F1
#
_cell.length_a   1.000
_cell.length_b   1.000
_cell.length_c   1.000
_cell.angle_alpha   90.00
_cell.angle_beta   90.00
_cell.angle_gamma   90.00
#
_symmetry.space_group_name_H-M   'P 1'
#
loop_
_entity.id
_entity.type
_entity.pdbx_description
1 polymer ?
#
loop_
_entity_poly.entity_id
_entity_poly.type
_entity_poly.pdbx_seq_one_letter_code
_entity_poly.pdbx_strand_id
1 'polypeptide(L)'
;MKSRVDIELIERCVKDDQAAWKDLVFRYRRLVYSIAYTLCPDPEDASDVFQQVWMELYKHLSDLRDVGALPVWLITVTRRTALALRKSRRLAEEHFKCTRASPGTFA
;
A
#
# COMPACT_ATOMS: atom_id res chain seq x y z
N MET A 1 21.58 7.94 -0.16
CA MET A 1 22.64 7.09 -0.75
C MET A 1 21.95 6.10 -1.68
N LYS A 2 22.01 6.32 -2.99
CA LYS A 2 21.44 5.42 -3.99
C LYS A 2 22.28 4.15 -3.97
N SER A 3 21.75 2.99 -3.56
CA SER A 3 22.54 1.76 -3.62
C SER A 3 22.46 1.23 -5.04
N ARG A 4 23.62 0.97 -5.68
CA ARG A 4 23.69 0.33 -7.01
C ARG A 4 22.85 -0.96 -7.07
N VAL A 5 22.73 -1.64 -5.93
CA VAL A 5 21.93 -2.86 -5.75
C VAL A 5 20.44 -2.61 -5.99
N ASP A 6 19.91 -1.45 -5.60
CA ASP A 6 18.48 -1.12 -5.83
C ASP A 6 18.20 -0.93 -7.33
N ILE A 7 19.16 -0.38 -8.08
CA ILE A 7 19.03 -0.16 -9.53
C ILE A 7 19.00 -1.49 -10.27
N GLU A 8 19.96 -2.36 -9.97
CA GLU A 8 20.06 -3.69 -10.59
C GLU A 8 18.84 -4.57 -10.27
N LEU A 9 18.33 -4.51 -9.03
CA LEU A 9 17.11 -5.24 -8.65
C LEU A 9 15.91 -4.79 -9.47
N ILE A 10 15.71 -3.49 -9.67
CA ILE A 10 14.57 -2.97 -10.43
C ILE A 10 14.70 -3.35 -11.90
N GLU A 11 15.88 -3.20 -12.50
CA GLU A 11 16.12 -3.61 -13.90
C GLU A 11 15.82 -5.10 -14.13
N ARG A 12 16.14 -5.96 -13.16
CA ARG A 12 15.79 -7.39 -13.19
C ARG A 12 14.30 -7.61 -13.01
N CYS A 13 13.65 -6.86 -12.10
CA CYS A 13 12.20 -6.95 -11.93
C CYS A 13 11.44 -6.55 -13.22
N VAL A 14 11.92 -5.56 -13.99
CA VAL A 14 11.33 -5.19 -15.29
C VAL A 14 11.43 -6.33 -16.32
N LYS A 15 12.43 -7.22 -16.18
CA LYS A 15 12.59 -8.43 -17.00
C LYS A 15 11.80 -9.63 -16.47
N ASP A 16 10.82 -9.39 -15.60
CA ASP A 16 9.95 -10.42 -15.00
C ASP A 16 10.69 -11.42 -14.08
N ASP A 17 11.84 -11.01 -13.53
CA ASP A 17 12.61 -11.81 -12.56
C ASP A 17 11.91 -11.83 -11.19
N GLN A 18 11.22 -12.93 -10.92
CA GLN A 18 10.50 -13.14 -9.65
C GLN A 18 11.42 -13.13 -8.41
N ALA A 19 12.70 -13.51 -8.54
CA ALA A 19 13.62 -13.48 -7.41
C ALA A 19 13.98 -12.04 -7.06
N ALA A 20 14.27 -11.21 -8.08
CA ALA A 20 14.52 -9.79 -7.89
C ALA A 20 13.29 -9.08 -7.28
N TRP A 21 12.08 -9.45 -7.69
CA TRP A 21 10.85 -8.92 -7.11
C TRP A 21 10.72 -9.24 -5.62
N LYS A 22 10.97 -10.49 -5.23
CA LYS A 22 10.94 -10.91 -3.81
C LYS A 22 11.96 -10.13 -2.97
N ASP A 23 13.16 -9.92 -3.50
CA ASP A 23 14.21 -9.18 -2.81
C ASP A 23 13.85 -7.70 -2.65
N LEU A 24 13.27 -7.09 -3.69
CA LEU A 24 12.76 -5.72 -3.65
C LEU A 24 11.66 -5.58 -2.58
N VAL A 25 10.68 -6.48 -2.59
CA VAL A 25 9.61 -6.51 -1.59
C VAL A 25 10.19 -6.68 -0.19
N PHE A 26 11.09 -7.64 0.01
CA PHE A 26 11.68 -7.92 1.32
C PHE A 26 12.44 -6.71 1.89
N ARG A 27 13.08 -5.93 1.03
CA ARG A 27 13.83 -4.73 1.41
C ARG A 27 12.93 -3.59 1.85
N TYR A 28 11.88 -3.28 1.09
CA TYR A 28 11.00 -2.15 1.39
C TYR A 28 9.77 -2.51 2.24
N ARG A 29 9.52 -3.80 2.54
CA ARG A 29 8.37 -4.23 3.34
C ARG A 29 8.26 -3.50 4.67
N ARG A 30 9.39 -3.30 5.37
CA ARG A 30 9.40 -2.65 6.69
C ARG A 30 8.98 -1.19 6.56
N LEU A 31 9.44 -0.48 5.53
CA LEU A 31 9.07 0.90 5.27
C LEU A 31 7.55 1.03 5.03
N VAL A 32 7.01 0.21 4.14
CA VAL A 32 5.58 0.22 3.79
C VAL A 32 4.73 -0.17 5.01
N TYR A 33 5.07 -1.26 5.70
CA TYR A 33 4.33 -1.68 6.89
C TYR A 33 4.37 -0.64 8.01
N SER A 34 5.52 -0.03 8.30
CA SER A 34 5.60 0.99 9.34
C SER A 34 4.69 2.18 9.07
N ILE A 35 4.59 2.63 7.81
CA ILE A 35 3.73 3.75 7.43
C ILE A 35 2.26 3.35 7.46
N ALA A 36 1.93 2.17 6.92
CA ALA A 36 0.58 1.64 6.93
C ALA A 36 0.06 1.50 8.37
N TYR A 37 0.86 0.90 9.26
CA TYR A 37 0.49 0.68 10.66
C TYR A 37 0.34 1.99 11.46
N THR A 38 1.11 3.02 11.11
CA THR A 38 0.99 4.34 11.75
C THR A 38 -0.34 5.03 11.42
N LEU A 39 -0.90 4.78 10.22
CA LEU A 39 -2.14 5.40 9.76
C LEU A 39 -3.38 4.54 9.99
N CYS A 40 -3.21 3.22 9.95
CA CYS A 40 -4.20 2.17 10.16
C CYS A 40 -3.65 1.19 11.20
N PRO A 41 -4.00 1.34 12.50
CA PRO A 41 -3.51 0.47 13.57
C PRO A 41 -4.03 -0.97 13.47
N ASP A 42 -5.09 -1.19 12.69
CA ASP A 42 -5.65 -2.50 12.43
C ASP A 42 -4.71 -3.31 11.51
N PRO A 43 -4.32 -4.54 11.91
CA PRO A 43 -3.40 -5.36 11.13
C PRO A 43 -3.98 -5.85 9.79
N GLU A 44 -5.30 -6.04 9.68
CA GLU A 44 -5.95 -6.39 8.41
C GLU A 44 -5.86 -5.20 7.44
N ASP A 45 -6.19 -3.99 7.92
CA ASP A 45 -6.11 -2.78 7.11
C ASP A 45 -4.66 -2.52 6.63
N ALA A 46 -3.67 -2.75 7.51
CA ALA A 46 -2.25 -2.61 7.14
C ALA A 46 -1.82 -3.63 6.08
N SER A 47 -2.33 -4.87 6.14
CA SER A 47 -2.10 -5.92 5.14
C SER A 47 -2.73 -5.55 3.80
N ASP A 48 -3.95 -5.01 3.80
CA ASP A 48 -4.65 -4.55 2.59
C ASP A 48 -3.89 -3.40 1.92
N VAL A 49 -3.45 -2.41 2.69
CA VAL A 49 -2.61 -1.32 2.20
C VAL A 49 -1.31 -1.86 1.59
N PHE A 50 -0.66 -2.80 2.28
CA PHE A 50 0.56 -3.43 1.78
C PHE A 50 0.33 -4.09 0.42
N GLN A 51 -0.67 -4.95 0.30
CA GLN A 51 -0.99 -5.64 -0.96
C GLN A 51 -1.30 -4.64 -2.09
N GLN A 52 -2.12 -3.62 -1.83
CA GLN A 52 -2.46 -2.62 -2.83
C GLN A 52 -1.24 -1.83 -3.31
N VAL A 53 -0.34 -1.43 -2.40
CA VAL A 53 0.90 -0.71 -2.76
C VAL A 53 1.77 -1.56 -3.69
N TRP A 54 1.91 -2.85 -3.42
CA TRP A 54 2.72 -3.74 -4.28
C TRP A 54 2.09 -4.03 -5.62
N MET A 55 0.76 -4.19 -5.68
CA MET A 55 0.06 -4.34 -6.96
C MET A 55 0.20 -3.09 -7.82
N GLU A 56 0.10 -1.92 -7.21
CA GLU A 56 0.32 -0.64 -7.90
C GLU A 56 1.77 -0.54 -8.37
N LEU A 57 2.74 -0.93 -7.52
CA LEU A 57 4.15 -0.91 -7.89
C LEU A 57 4.42 -1.81 -9.09
N TYR A 58 3.87 -3.02 -9.09
CA TYR A 58 4.06 -3.98 -10.18
C TYR A 58 3.57 -3.42 -11.51
N LYS A 59 2.44 -2.71 -11.51
CA LYS A 59 1.88 -2.07 -12.72
C LYS A 59 2.71 -0.91 -13.23
N HIS A 60 3.28 -0.10 -12.33
CA HIS A 60 4.08 1.08 -12.69
C HIS A 60 5.58 0.78 -12.80
N LEU A 61 5.99 -0.46 -12.53
CA LEU A 61 7.40 -0.86 -12.49
C LEU A 61 8.07 -0.65 -13.86
N SER A 62 7.37 -0.98 -14.95
CA SER A 62 7.86 -0.79 -16.32
C SER A 62 8.10 0.68 -16.67
N ASP A 63 7.37 1.60 -16.01
CA ASP A 63 7.46 3.05 -16.24
C ASP A 63 8.46 3.73 -15.30
N LEU A 64 9.02 2.98 -14.35
CA LEU A 64 9.91 3.50 -13.32
C LEU A 64 11.31 3.77 -13.89
N ARG A 65 11.49 4.96 -14.48
CA ARG A 65 12.77 5.40 -15.06
C ARG A 65 13.80 5.84 -14.01
N ASP A 66 13.36 6.30 -12.84
CA ASP A 66 14.24 6.75 -11.76
C ASP A 66 14.08 5.90 -10.51
N VAL A 67 15.07 5.06 -10.28
CA VAL A 67 15.20 4.19 -9.10
C VAL A 67 15.32 4.99 -7.80
N GLY A 68 15.89 6.20 -7.86
CA GLY A 68 16.01 7.08 -6.70
C GLY A 68 14.65 7.57 -6.20
N ALA A 69 13.62 7.56 -7.04
CA ALA A 69 12.28 7.97 -6.68
C ALA A 69 11.47 6.85 -6.00
N LEU A 70 11.91 5.58 -6.08
CA LEU A 70 11.14 4.44 -5.56
C LEU A 70 10.77 4.57 -4.07
N PRO A 71 11.69 4.91 -3.14
CA PRO A 71 11.33 5.03 -1.72
C PRO A 71 10.31 6.16 -1.48
N VAL A 72 10.47 7.29 -2.19
CA VAL A 72 9.56 8.45 -2.09
C VAL A 72 8.19 8.11 -2.66
N TRP A 73 8.15 7.40 -3.79
CA TRP A 73 6.93 6.91 -4.41
C TRP A 73 6.21 5.92 -3.48
N LEU A 74 6.92 4.97 -2.87
CA LEU A 74 6.36 4.03 -1.90
C LEU A 74 5.73 4.77 -0.72
N ILE A 75 6.45 5.71 -0.10
CA ILE A 75 5.91 6.52 1.00
C ILE A 75 4.61 7.23 0.59
N THR A 76 4.60 7.83 -0.60
CA THR A 76 3.47 8.60 -1.13
C THR A 76 2.26 7.71 -1.37
N VAL A 77 2.46 6.59 -2.07
CA VAL A 77 1.38 5.65 -2.39
C VAL A 77 0.87 4.98 -1.13
N THR A 78 1.73 4.51 -0.23
CA THR A 78 1.30 3.92 1.05
C THR A 78 0.46 4.88 1.87
N ARG A 79 0.88 6.14 2.00
CA ARG A 79 0.07 7.17 2.69
C ARG A 79 -1.28 7.38 2.02
N ARG A 80 -1.29 7.55 0.69
CA ARG A 80 -2.53 7.76 -0.08
C ARG A 80 -3.50 6.59 0.11
N THR A 81 -3.01 5.36 -0.01
CA THR A 81 -3.80 4.14 0.14
C THR A 81 -4.34 3.98 1.56
N ALA A 82 -3.50 4.17 2.59
CA ALA A 82 -3.92 4.10 3.98
C ALA A 82 -4.97 5.17 4.33
N LEU A 83 -4.80 6.41 3.86
CA LEU A 83 -5.78 7.47 4.07
C LEU A 83 -7.11 7.18 3.35
N ALA A 84 -7.05 6.63 2.13
CA ALA A 84 -8.24 6.23 1.40
C ALA A 84 -9.00 5.11 2.12
N LEU A 85 -8.30 4.10 2.62
CA LEU A 85 -8.89 2.99 3.38
C LEU A 85 -9.50 3.47 4.70
N ARG A 86 -8.80 4.33 5.44
CA ARG A 86 -9.34 4.94 6.66
C ARG A 86 -10.61 5.76 6.39
N LYS A 87 -10.65 6.47 5.27
CA LYS A 87 -11.85 7.22 4.86
C LYS A 87 -13.01 6.28 4.51
N SER A 88 -12.75 5.20 3.77
CA SER A 88 -13.81 4.24 3.40
C SER A 88 -14.36 3.50 4.62
N ARG A 89 -13.51 3.11 5.58
CA ARG A 89 -13.91 2.53 6.86
C ARG A 89 -14.83 3.47 7.65
N ARG A 90 -14.46 4.74 7.77
CA ARG A 90 -15.30 5.74 8.44
C ARG A 90 -16.68 5.88 7.79
N LEU A 91 -16.74 5.92 6.46
CA LEU A 91 -18.01 6.00 5.73
C LEU A 91 -18.84 4.71 5.90
N ALA A 92 -18.20 3.54 5.90
CA ALA A 92 -18.86 2.26 6.15
C ALA A 92 -19.42 2.18 7.57
N GLU A 93 -18.69 2.65 8.57
CA GLU A 93 -19.16 2.74 9.96
C GLU A 93 -20.32 3.73 10.13
N GLU A 94 -20.26 4.89 9.48
CA GLU A 94 -21.34 5.90 9.47
C GLU A 94 -22.61 5.34 8.78
N HIS A 95 -22.44 4.66 7.65
CA HIS A 95 -23.55 3.96 6.96
C HIS A 95 -24.14 2.82 7.80
N PHE A 96 -23.28 2.06 8.48
CA PHE A 96 -23.69 0.97 9.36
C PHE A 96 -24.34 1.46 10.67
N LYS A 97 -24.03 2.69 11.12
CA LYS A 97 -24.74 3.35 12.22
C LYS A 97 -26.11 3.87 11.78
N CYS A 98 -26.22 4.46 10.59
CA CYS A 98 -27.49 4.97 10.05
C CYS A 98 -28.49 3.83 9.79
N THR A 99 -28.03 2.70 9.24
CA THR A 99 -28.87 1.52 8.98
C THR A 99 -29.32 0.78 10.24
N ARG A 100 -28.58 0.88 11.35
CA ARG A 100 -28.96 0.29 12.66
C ARG A 100 -29.74 1.24 13.57
N ALA A 101 -29.88 2.52 13.20
CA ALA A 101 -30.57 3.54 13.99
C ALA A 101 -32.08 3.65 13.71
N SER A 102 -32.71 2.67 13.05
CA SER A 102 -34.16 2.53 13.01
C SER A 102 -34.65 1.44 13.97
N PRO A 103 -34.94 1.75 15.24
CA PRO A 103 -35.98 1.09 16.00
C PRO A 103 -37.26 1.94 15.91
N GLY A 104 -38.20 1.53 15.06
CA GLY A 104 -39.51 2.17 14.91
C GLY A 104 -40.30 1.42 13.83
N THR A 105 -40.87 0.27 14.18
CA THR A 105 -42.31 0.18 14.51
C THR A 105 -43.17 0.64 13.34
N PHE A 106 -43.45 -0.28 12.42
CA PHE A 106 -44.75 -0.27 11.76
C PHE A 106 -45.59 -1.30 12.49
N ALA A 107 -46.59 -0.77 13.19
CA ALA A 107 -47.71 -1.49 13.78
C ALA A 107 -48.61 -2.06 12.68
#